data_AF-A0A961BEZ4-F1
#
_entry.id   AF-A0A961BEZ4-F1
#
_cell.length_a   1.000
_cell.length_b   1.000
_cell.length_c   1.000
_cell.angle_alpha   90.00
_cell.angle_beta   90.00
_cell.angle_gamma   90.00
#
_symmetry.space_group_name_H-M   'P 1'
#
loop_
_entity.id
_entity.type
_entity.pdbx_description
1 polymer ?
#
loop_
_entity_poly.entity_id
_entity_poly.type
_entity_poly.pdbx_seq_one_letter_code
_entity_poly.pdbx_strand_id
1 'polypeptide(L)'
;MTPPLSHAQSVKRRHFLLGGGLNLGAMALGSLLRGDESALSHVAPQAKRVIYLFMHGGPSQLDLFDHKPGLAKWHGKELPPSVRGTQRLTGMTSGLKSLPVAASRFRFARHGPAGAWVSELLPHTAGVAGELCFIHSLHTEAINHDPAVTLMQTGHQQPGRPSFGAWTSYGLGSENRSLPAFVVLISRGSAAR
;
A
#
# COMPACT_ATOMS: atom_id res chain seq x y z
N MET A 1 -76.98 22.05 -13.42
CA MET A 1 -75.90 23.02 -13.06
C MET A 1 -76.03 23.25 -11.55
N THR A 2 -75.14 22.85 -10.65
CA THR A 2 -73.70 22.55 -10.69
C THR A 2 -73.35 21.80 -9.40
N PRO A 3 -72.54 20.73 -9.47
CA PRO A 3 -71.48 20.53 -8.47
C PRO A 3 -70.12 20.39 -9.19
N PRO A 4 -68.96 20.45 -8.51
CA PRO A 4 -68.67 20.90 -7.15
C PRO A 4 -67.71 22.11 -7.18
N LEU A 5 -67.84 23.05 -6.23
CA LEU A 5 -66.76 24.03 -5.99
C LEU A 5 -66.06 23.73 -4.67
N SER A 6 -64.77 23.43 -4.84
CA SER A 6 -63.64 23.63 -3.95
C SER A 6 -63.62 22.87 -2.61
N HIS A 7 -63.23 21.59 -2.70
CA HIS A 7 -62.45 20.94 -1.64
C HIS A 7 -60.96 21.35 -1.71
N ALA A 8 -60.68 22.62 -2.04
CA ALA A 8 -59.35 23.21 -1.96
C ALA A 8 -59.29 24.04 -0.68
N GLN A 9 -59.44 23.39 0.47
CA GLN A 9 -59.20 24.02 1.77
C GLN A 9 -57.71 24.32 1.87
N SER A 10 -57.40 25.58 1.60
CA SER A 10 -56.15 26.29 1.88
C SER A 10 -55.37 25.63 3.02
N VAL A 11 -54.30 24.93 2.67
CA VAL A 11 -53.23 24.63 3.62
C VAL A 11 -52.72 26.00 4.06
N LYS A 12 -53.15 26.45 5.24
CA LYS A 12 -52.74 27.76 5.78
C LYS A 12 -51.22 27.79 5.75
N ARG A 13 -50.61 28.86 5.17
CA ARG A 13 -49.14 29.02 5.06
C ARG A 13 -48.41 28.62 6.33
N ARG A 14 -48.97 28.93 7.50
CA ARG A 14 -48.43 28.54 8.81
C ARG A 14 -48.34 27.02 9.01
N HIS A 15 -49.35 26.25 8.60
CA HIS A 15 -49.37 24.79 8.69
C HIS A 15 -48.41 24.15 7.67
N PHE A 16 -48.34 24.71 6.45
CA PHE A 16 -47.36 24.28 5.44
C PHE A 16 -45.91 24.52 5.89
N LEU A 17 -45.62 25.71 6.43
CA LEU A 17 -44.28 26.07 6.88
C LEU A 17 -43.89 25.35 8.19
N LEU A 18 -44.82 25.17 9.13
CA LEU A 18 -44.57 24.40 10.35
C LEU A 18 -44.39 22.91 10.04
N GLY A 19 -45.31 22.30 9.29
CA GLY A 19 -45.21 20.89 8.91
C GLY A 19 -44.03 20.60 7.99
N GLY A 20 -43.77 21.45 7.00
CA GLY A 20 -42.64 21.32 6.08
C GLY A 20 -41.29 21.53 6.76
N GLY A 21 -41.18 22.54 7.65
CA GLY A 21 -39.95 22.82 8.40
C GLY A 21 -39.54 21.71 9.37
N LEU A 22 -40.52 21.09 10.05
CA LEU A 22 -40.27 19.93 10.92
C LEU A 22 -39.80 18.70 10.14
N ASN A 23 -40.38 18.43 8.97
CA ASN A 23 -39.97 17.30 8.13
C ASN A 23 -38.59 17.51 7.51
N LEU A 24 -38.30 18.69 6.99
CA LEU A 24 -36.96 19.03 6.48
C LEU A 24 -35.90 19.01 7.60
N GLY A 25 -36.26 19.51 8.79
CA GLY A 25 -35.42 19.44 9.97
C GLY A 25 -35.15 18.00 10.42
N ALA A 26 -36.17 17.14 10.41
CA ALA A 26 -36.03 15.72 10.74
C ALA A 26 -35.21 14.95 9.68
N MET A 27 -35.33 15.29 8.39
CA MET A 27 -34.47 14.75 7.33
C MET A 27 -33.02 15.21 7.48
N ALA A 28 -32.80 16.49 7.80
CA ALA A 28 -31.46 17.01 8.05
C ALA A 28 -30.83 16.39 9.31
N LEU A 29 -31.60 16.28 10.40
CA LEU A 29 -31.17 15.60 11.62
C LEU A 29 -30.93 14.11 11.37
N GLY A 30 -31.80 13.46 10.61
CA GLY A 30 -31.64 12.06 10.20
C GLY A 30 -30.40 11.85 9.34
N SER A 31 -30.02 12.81 8.50
CA SER A 31 -28.77 12.82 7.72
C SER A 31 -27.52 13.05 8.59
N LEU A 32 -27.63 13.89 9.62
CA LEU A 32 -26.55 14.15 10.58
C LEU A 32 -26.34 13.00 11.57
N LEU A 33 -27.44 12.41 12.07
CA LEU A 33 -27.44 11.24 12.97
C LEU A 33 -27.13 9.94 12.22
N ARG A 34 -27.51 9.88 10.93
CA ARG A 34 -26.72 9.38 9.80
C ARG A 34 -25.49 8.56 10.14
N GLY A 35 -24.53 9.28 10.75
CA GLY A 35 -23.19 8.78 11.06
C GLY A 35 -22.64 8.06 9.84
N ASP A 36 -22.07 8.78 8.89
CA ASP A 36 -21.65 8.31 7.56
C ASP A 36 -21.12 6.85 7.57
N GLU A 37 -22.01 5.86 7.38
CA GLU A 37 -21.63 4.44 7.38
C GLU A 37 -20.68 4.14 6.22
N SER A 38 -20.54 5.06 5.25
CA SER A 38 -19.57 4.98 4.16
C SER A 38 -18.11 5.10 4.63
N ALA A 39 -17.86 5.67 5.82
CA ALA A 39 -16.54 5.71 6.43
C ALA A 39 -16.15 4.41 7.14
N LEU A 40 -17.11 3.50 7.34
CA LEU A 40 -16.88 2.18 7.89
C LEU A 40 -16.71 1.20 6.73
N SER A 41 -15.53 0.60 6.64
CA SER A 41 -15.30 -0.56 5.78
C SER A 41 -16.43 -1.59 5.99
N HIS A 42 -16.96 -2.17 4.92
CA HIS A 42 -17.94 -3.27 5.00
C HIS A 42 -17.42 -4.49 5.78
N VAL A 43 -16.11 -4.54 6.02
CA VAL A 43 -15.43 -5.53 6.85
C VAL A 43 -14.83 -4.81 8.06
N ALA A 44 -15.20 -5.25 9.27
CA ALA A 44 -14.61 -4.71 10.49
C ALA A 44 -13.08 -4.90 10.49
N PRO A 45 -12.30 -3.83 10.72
CA PRO A 45 -10.85 -3.92 10.67
C PRO A 45 -10.31 -4.79 11.81
N GLN A 46 -9.42 -5.73 11.47
CA GLN A 46 -8.73 -6.55 12.48
C GLN A 46 -7.51 -5.83 13.08
N ALA A 47 -6.84 -4.99 12.29
CA ALA A 47 -5.73 -4.18 12.74
C ALA A 47 -6.22 -2.78 13.16
N LYS A 48 -5.59 -2.19 14.18
CA LYS A 48 -5.88 -0.81 14.63
C LYS A 48 -5.06 0.24 13.88
N ARG A 49 -3.83 -0.10 13.53
CA ARG A 49 -2.85 0.80 12.89
C ARG A 49 -1.93 -0.01 12.00
N VAL A 50 -1.48 0.58 10.90
CA VAL A 50 -0.52 -0.01 9.96
C VAL A 50 0.63 0.98 9.77
N ILE A 51 1.87 0.50 9.96
CA ILE A 51 3.08 1.24 9.62
C ILE A 51 3.68 0.55 8.40
N TYR A 52 3.81 1.29 7.31
CA TYR A 52 4.38 0.78 6.06
C TYR A 52 5.66 1.53 5.74
N LEU A 53 6.77 0.79 5.64
CA LEU A 53 8.10 1.32 5.34
C LEU A 53 8.54 0.82 3.96
N PHE A 54 8.52 1.72 2.98
CA PHE A 54 9.09 1.44 1.66
C PHE A 54 10.53 1.97 1.60
N MET A 55 11.50 1.05 1.63
CA MET A 55 12.93 1.36 1.66
C MET A 55 13.47 1.61 0.25
N HIS A 56 13.13 2.75 -0.34
CA HIS A 56 13.66 3.18 -1.65
C HIS A 56 15.19 3.25 -1.59
N GLY A 57 15.88 2.46 -2.43
CA GLY A 57 17.34 2.41 -2.47
C GLY A 57 17.95 1.68 -1.26
N GLY A 58 17.13 0.89 -0.53
CA GLY A 58 17.59 0.06 0.56
C GLY A 58 18.61 -1.01 0.14
N PRO A 59 19.23 -1.68 1.13
CA PRO A 59 20.19 -2.73 0.85
C PRO A 59 19.56 -3.89 0.08
N SER A 60 20.39 -4.60 -0.69
CA SER A 60 19.97 -5.76 -1.48
C SER A 60 19.31 -6.83 -0.60
N GLN A 61 18.19 -7.38 -1.05
CA GLN A 61 17.53 -8.49 -0.36
C GLN A 61 18.45 -9.71 -0.20
N LEU A 62 19.38 -9.91 -1.14
CA LEU A 62 20.39 -10.98 -1.12
C LEU A 62 21.40 -10.80 0.02
N ASP A 63 21.54 -9.59 0.55
CA ASP A 63 22.42 -9.25 1.66
C ASP A 63 21.68 -9.20 3.01
N LEU A 64 20.35 -9.27 3.03
CA LEU A 64 19.54 -9.11 4.25
C LEU A 64 18.80 -10.38 4.67
N PHE A 65 17.94 -10.93 3.80
CA PHE A 65 16.97 -11.96 4.16
C PHE A 65 16.91 -13.14 3.18
N ASP A 66 17.53 -13.01 2.00
CA ASP A 66 17.44 -14.00 0.93
C ASP A 66 18.76 -14.76 0.73
N HIS A 67 19.06 -15.62 1.69
CA HIS A 67 20.31 -16.39 1.71
C HIS A 67 20.37 -17.39 0.53
N LYS A 68 21.27 -17.12 -0.42
CA LYS A 68 21.54 -17.97 -1.59
C LYS A 68 22.99 -18.49 -1.58
N PRO A 69 23.31 -19.53 -0.78
CA PRO A 69 24.69 -20.01 -0.62
C PRO A 69 25.30 -20.53 -1.93
N GLY A 70 24.47 -20.96 -2.88
CA GLY A 70 24.91 -21.39 -4.22
C GLY A 70 25.60 -20.28 -5.02
N LEU A 71 25.31 -19.00 -4.76
CA LEU A 71 25.90 -17.88 -5.50
C LEU A 71 27.40 -17.73 -5.28
N ALA A 72 27.94 -18.21 -4.15
CA ALA A 72 29.38 -18.16 -3.87
C ALA A 72 30.21 -18.86 -4.97
N LYS A 73 29.68 -19.96 -5.53
CA LYS A 73 30.33 -20.72 -6.63
C LYS A 73 30.35 -19.96 -7.96
N TRP A 74 29.46 -18.99 -8.11
CA TRP A 74 29.29 -18.17 -9.31
C TRP A 74 29.92 -16.79 -9.16
N HIS A 75 30.37 -16.42 -7.95
CA HIS A 75 30.88 -15.08 -7.70
C HIS A 75 32.01 -14.71 -8.66
N GLY A 76 31.87 -13.55 -9.31
CA GLY A 76 32.83 -13.05 -10.30
C GLY A 76 32.78 -13.73 -11.66
N LYS A 77 32.02 -14.84 -11.82
CA LYS A 77 31.77 -15.46 -13.13
C LYS A 77 30.68 -14.70 -13.88
N GLU A 78 30.73 -14.76 -15.19
CA GLU A 78 29.69 -14.17 -16.04
C GLU A 78 28.31 -14.76 -15.76
N LEU A 79 27.29 -13.90 -15.80
CA LEU A 79 25.90 -14.28 -15.66
C LEU A 79 25.53 -15.31 -16.75
N PRO A 80 25.04 -16.51 -16.37
CA PRO A 80 24.69 -17.52 -17.35
C PRO A 80 23.60 -17.03 -18.32
N PRO A 81 23.71 -17.32 -19.63
CA PRO A 81 22.69 -16.94 -20.61
C PRO A 81 21.28 -17.43 -20.26
N SER A 82 21.18 -18.58 -19.59
CA SER A 82 19.90 -19.15 -19.13
C SER A 82 19.20 -18.30 -18.07
N VAL A 83 19.95 -17.52 -17.27
CA VAL A 83 19.37 -16.61 -16.27
C VAL A 83 18.96 -15.30 -16.91
N ARG A 84 19.75 -14.80 -17.87
CA ARG A 84 19.45 -13.58 -18.63
C ARG A 84 18.22 -13.75 -19.52
N GLY A 85 18.11 -14.88 -20.20
CA GLY A 85 17.01 -15.20 -21.11
C GLY A 85 16.72 -14.05 -22.10
N THR A 86 15.46 -13.64 -22.16
CA THR A 86 14.96 -12.55 -23.01
C THR A 86 14.64 -11.27 -22.22
N GLN A 87 15.15 -11.14 -20.98
CA GLN A 87 14.84 -9.99 -20.14
C GLN A 87 15.26 -8.66 -20.79
N ARG A 88 14.37 -7.67 -20.70
CA ARG A 88 14.65 -6.30 -21.13
C ARG A 88 15.70 -5.69 -20.20
N LEU A 89 16.79 -5.18 -20.77
CA LEU A 89 17.81 -4.48 -20.00
C LEU A 89 17.50 -2.99 -19.91
N THR A 90 17.95 -2.37 -18.82
CA THR A 90 17.95 -0.92 -18.69
C THR A 90 19.05 -0.32 -19.57
N GLY A 91 18.93 0.96 -19.94
CA GLY A 91 19.99 1.66 -20.66
C GLY A 91 21.32 1.73 -19.88
N MET A 92 21.28 1.62 -18.55
CA MET A 92 22.50 1.63 -17.71
C MET A 92 23.27 0.30 -17.76
N THR A 93 22.58 -0.80 -18.05
CA THR A 93 23.18 -2.15 -18.04
C THR A 93 23.34 -2.77 -19.43
N SER A 94 22.64 -2.25 -20.45
CA SER A 94 22.69 -2.80 -21.81
C SER A 94 24.04 -2.69 -22.50
N GLY A 95 24.87 -1.71 -22.12
CA GLY A 95 26.20 -1.48 -22.68
C GLY A 95 27.35 -2.12 -21.89
N LEU A 96 27.07 -2.82 -20.78
CA LEU A 96 28.12 -3.46 -19.98
C LEU A 96 28.73 -4.62 -20.75
N LYS A 97 30.06 -4.63 -20.83
CA LYS A 97 30.82 -5.71 -21.50
C LYS A 97 30.79 -7.04 -20.73
N SER A 98 30.51 -6.97 -19.44
CA SER A 98 30.57 -8.08 -18.48
C SER A 98 29.46 -7.88 -17.44
N LEU A 99 28.83 -8.98 -17.02
CA LEU A 99 27.77 -9.02 -16.01
C LEU A 99 28.15 -10.08 -14.96
N PRO A 100 29.16 -9.81 -14.12
CA PRO A 100 29.62 -10.79 -13.16
C PRO A 100 28.58 -10.99 -12.06
N VAL A 101 28.38 -12.25 -11.65
CA VAL A 101 27.50 -12.58 -10.53
C VAL A 101 28.11 -12.07 -9.22
N ALA A 102 27.37 -11.25 -8.50
CA ALA A 102 27.74 -10.80 -7.16
C ALA A 102 27.06 -11.69 -6.11
N ALA A 103 27.86 -12.38 -5.30
CA ALA A 103 27.37 -13.11 -4.14
C ALA A 103 27.40 -12.19 -2.91
N SER A 104 26.50 -12.42 -1.97
CA SER A 104 26.56 -11.72 -0.69
C SER A 104 27.88 -12.03 0.02
N ARG A 105 28.45 -11.01 0.66
CA ARG A 105 29.70 -11.12 1.44
C ARG A 105 29.43 -11.28 2.94
N PHE A 106 28.17 -11.19 3.35
CA PHE A 106 27.76 -11.19 4.74
C PHE A 106 27.43 -12.60 5.21
N ARG A 107 27.60 -12.83 6.51
CA ARG A 107 27.21 -14.09 7.16
C ARG A 107 25.71 -14.11 7.42
N PHE A 108 25.12 -15.30 7.31
CA PHE A 108 23.72 -15.54 7.59
C PHE A 108 23.57 -16.61 8.67
N ALA A 109 22.56 -16.45 9.52
CA ALA A 109 22.14 -17.46 10.48
C ALA A 109 20.62 -17.65 10.43
N ARG A 110 20.14 -18.80 10.91
CA ARG A 110 18.70 -19.07 11.02
C ARG A 110 18.20 -18.58 12.37
N HIS A 111 17.07 -17.87 12.35
CA HIS A 111 16.44 -17.28 13.52
C HIS A 111 14.94 -17.60 13.57
N GLY A 112 14.41 -17.62 14.80
CA GLY A 112 12.99 -17.89 15.07
C GLY A 112 12.55 -19.33 14.79
N PRO A 113 11.31 -19.69 15.17
CA PRO A 113 10.79 -21.05 15.02
C PRO A 113 10.72 -21.54 13.58
N ALA A 114 10.48 -20.63 12.63
CA ALA A 114 10.44 -20.93 11.20
C ALA A 114 11.85 -21.06 10.57
N GLY A 115 12.91 -20.77 11.34
CA GLY A 115 14.30 -20.85 10.86
C GLY A 115 14.59 -19.89 9.71
N ALA A 116 14.07 -18.67 9.78
CA ALA A 116 14.27 -17.62 8.78
C ALA A 116 15.75 -17.23 8.69
N TRP A 117 16.27 -17.07 7.48
CA TRP A 117 17.64 -16.61 7.26
C TRP A 117 17.72 -15.10 7.44
N VAL A 118 18.58 -14.64 8.34
CA VAL A 118 18.84 -13.21 8.57
C VAL A 118 20.34 -12.96 8.56
N SER A 119 20.74 -11.89 7.87
CA SER A 119 22.12 -11.43 7.76
C SER A 119 22.63 -10.84 9.07
N GLU A 120 23.94 -10.97 9.30
CA GLU A 120 24.65 -10.35 10.43
C GLU A 120 24.49 -8.82 10.48
N LEU A 121 24.07 -8.18 9.39
CA LEU A 121 23.80 -6.75 9.30
C LEU A 121 22.58 -6.30 10.11
N LEU A 122 21.68 -7.22 10.47
CA LEU A 122 20.42 -6.91 11.12
C LEU A 122 20.25 -7.67 12.45
N PRO A 123 21.19 -7.52 13.41
CA PRO A 123 21.19 -8.32 14.64
C PRO A 123 19.93 -8.11 15.48
N HIS A 124 19.40 -6.88 15.53
CA HIS A 124 18.18 -6.57 16.27
C HIS A 124 16.93 -7.15 15.58
N THR A 125 16.87 -7.12 14.26
CA THR A 125 15.79 -7.76 13.49
C THR A 125 15.83 -9.27 13.65
N ALA A 126 17.03 -9.86 13.70
CA ALA A 126 17.22 -11.29 13.93
C ALA A 126 16.66 -11.73 15.30
N GLY A 127 16.73 -10.86 16.32
CA GLY A 127 16.17 -11.09 17.64
C GLY A 127 14.64 -11.23 17.67
N VAL A 128 13.94 -10.63 16.71
CA VAL A 128 12.47 -10.68 16.59
C VAL A 128 12.00 -11.49 15.37
N ALA A 129 12.88 -12.24 14.70
CA ALA A 129 12.55 -12.94 13.46
C ALA A 129 11.39 -13.96 13.60
N GLY A 130 11.13 -14.45 14.82
CA GLY A 130 9.98 -15.32 15.10
C GLY A 130 8.62 -14.61 15.05
N GLU A 131 8.59 -13.28 15.13
CA GLU A 131 7.38 -12.44 15.04
C GLU A 131 7.18 -11.89 13.62
N LEU A 132 8.14 -12.13 12.71
CA LEU A 132 8.11 -11.61 11.35
C LEU A 132 7.59 -12.65 10.37
N CYS A 133 6.84 -12.18 9.39
CA CYS A 133 6.47 -12.96 8.20
C CYS A 133 7.33 -12.53 7.02
N PHE A 134 8.04 -13.48 6.41
CA PHE A 134 8.86 -13.24 5.23
C PHE A 134 8.14 -13.71 3.98
N ILE A 135 7.98 -12.82 3.00
CA ILE A 135 7.34 -13.12 1.72
C ILE A 135 8.40 -13.18 0.63
N HIS A 136 8.81 -14.40 0.27
CA HIS A 136 9.79 -14.66 -0.80
C HIS A 136 9.15 -14.96 -2.17
N SER A 137 7.81 -14.98 -2.24
CA SER A 137 7.05 -15.29 -3.46
C SER A 137 6.77 -14.08 -4.36
N LEU A 138 7.22 -12.87 -3.97
CA LEU A 138 7.03 -11.66 -4.75
C LEU A 138 7.81 -11.74 -6.07
N HIS A 139 7.14 -11.42 -7.18
CA HIS A 139 7.72 -11.35 -8.50
C HIS A 139 7.29 -10.05 -9.20
N THR A 140 8.21 -9.43 -9.93
CA THR A 140 7.96 -8.17 -10.65
C THR A 140 8.67 -8.17 -12.00
N GLU A 141 8.03 -7.56 -12.99
CA GLU A 141 8.59 -7.40 -14.34
C GLU A 141 9.14 -5.99 -14.60
N ALA A 142 8.99 -5.08 -13.64
CA ALA A 142 9.47 -3.72 -13.73
C ALA A 142 11.01 -3.68 -13.68
N ILE A 143 11.63 -3.19 -14.75
CA ILE A 143 13.10 -3.11 -14.85
C ILE A 143 13.67 -1.77 -14.41
N ASN A 144 12.81 -0.75 -14.32
CA ASN A 144 13.19 0.63 -14.00
C ASN A 144 12.69 0.98 -12.61
N HIS A 145 13.39 1.91 -11.98
CA HIS A 145 13.11 2.34 -10.62
C HIS A 145 11.66 2.86 -10.44
N ASP A 146 11.24 3.90 -11.18
CA ASP A 146 9.94 4.54 -10.94
C ASP A 146 8.73 3.63 -11.23
N PRO A 147 8.72 2.83 -12.33
CA PRO A 147 7.68 1.83 -12.53
C PRO A 147 7.67 0.74 -11.45
N ALA A 148 8.83 0.35 -10.90
CA ALA A 148 8.90 -0.63 -9.81
C ALA A 148 8.34 -0.06 -8.50
N VAL A 149 8.66 1.19 -8.16
CA VAL A 149 8.05 1.88 -7.01
C VAL A 149 6.53 1.98 -7.18
N THR A 150 6.07 2.39 -8.36
CA THR A 150 4.64 2.49 -8.66
C THR A 150 3.96 1.13 -8.51
N LEU A 151 4.58 0.05 -9.00
CA LEU A 151 4.09 -1.31 -8.84
C LEU A 151 4.00 -1.73 -7.38
N MET A 152 5.04 -1.49 -6.59
CA MET A 152 5.05 -1.84 -5.17
C MET A 152 4.02 -1.06 -4.36
N GLN A 153 3.76 0.20 -4.75
CA GLN A 153 2.80 1.05 -4.06
C GLN A 153 1.36 0.83 -4.51
N THR A 154 1.11 0.44 -5.76
CA THR A 154 -0.24 0.47 -6.36
C THR A 154 -0.68 -0.86 -7.00
N GLY A 155 0.21 -1.85 -7.05
CA GLY A 155 -0.01 -3.11 -7.75
C GLY A 155 0.02 -2.98 -9.29
N HIS A 156 0.45 -1.84 -9.83
CA HIS A 156 0.56 -1.65 -11.28
C HIS A 156 1.72 -0.72 -11.67
N GLN A 157 2.33 -0.93 -12.83
CA GLN A 157 3.50 -0.14 -13.27
C GLN A 157 3.11 1.25 -13.80
N GLN A 158 1.87 1.42 -14.27
CA GLN A 158 1.34 2.71 -14.72
C GLN A 158 0.63 3.44 -13.58
N PRO A 159 0.79 4.77 -13.46
CA PRO A 159 0.14 5.55 -12.42
C PRO A 159 -1.40 5.56 -12.60
N GLY A 160 -2.10 5.93 -11.53
CA GLY A 160 -3.56 6.08 -11.53
C GLY A 160 -4.33 5.01 -10.74
N ARG A 161 -3.64 3.99 -10.20
CA ARG A 161 -4.26 3.03 -9.26
C ARG A 161 -4.14 3.50 -7.80
N PRO A 162 -5.08 3.09 -6.93
CA PRO A 162 -5.00 3.39 -5.51
C PRO A 162 -3.71 2.85 -4.90
N SER A 163 -3.03 3.67 -4.10
CA SER A 163 -1.82 3.26 -3.39
C SER A 163 -2.14 2.38 -2.18
N PHE A 164 -1.10 1.74 -1.63
CA PHE A 164 -1.19 0.98 -0.38
C PHE A 164 -1.81 1.82 0.75
N GLY A 165 -1.46 3.12 0.82
CA GLY A 165 -2.04 4.05 1.78
C GLY A 165 -3.55 4.27 1.57
N ALA A 166 -4.01 4.35 0.32
CA ALA A 166 -5.43 4.45 0.01
C ALA A 166 -6.19 3.17 0.39
N TRP A 167 -5.64 2.00 0.07
CA TRP A 167 -6.20 0.70 0.47
C TRP A 167 -6.23 0.51 1.98
N THR A 168 -5.17 0.93 2.67
CA THR A 168 -5.10 0.89 4.14
C THR A 168 -6.15 1.80 4.76
N SER A 169 -6.32 3.02 4.25
CA SER A 169 -7.34 3.96 4.72
C SER A 169 -8.75 3.42 4.50
N TYR A 170 -8.98 2.80 3.33
CA TYR A 170 -10.25 2.16 3.02
C TYR A 170 -10.54 0.99 3.97
N GLY A 171 -9.57 0.09 4.18
CA GLY A 171 -9.76 -1.10 5.01
C GLY A 171 -9.83 -0.82 6.51
N LEU A 172 -9.08 0.16 7.02
CA LEU A 172 -9.16 0.57 8.42
C LEU A 172 -10.38 1.45 8.72
N GLY A 173 -10.94 2.11 7.71
CA GLY A 173 -11.92 3.16 7.88
C GLY A 173 -11.30 4.44 8.46
N SER A 174 -12.13 5.44 8.74
CA SER A 174 -11.70 6.67 9.39
C SER A 174 -12.57 7.01 10.60
N GLU A 175 -11.94 7.27 11.74
CA GLU A 175 -12.61 7.81 12.94
C GLU A 175 -12.85 9.34 12.82
N ASN A 176 -12.31 10.00 11.79
CA ASN A 176 -12.39 11.44 11.62
C ASN A 176 -12.78 11.84 10.19
N ARG A 177 -13.69 12.82 10.07
CA ARG A 177 -14.15 13.38 8.79
C ARG A 177 -13.28 14.51 8.27
N SER A 178 -12.51 15.15 9.14
CA SER A 178 -11.86 16.43 8.85
C SER A 178 -10.34 16.36 8.71
N LEU A 179 -9.72 15.22 9.02
CA LEU A 179 -8.29 15.00 8.83
C LEU A 179 -8.02 13.82 7.87
N PRO A 180 -6.87 13.82 7.18
CA PRO A 180 -6.49 12.71 6.32
C PRO A 180 -6.40 11.39 7.09
N ALA A 181 -6.99 10.32 6.53
CA ALA A 181 -6.93 8.97 7.10
C ALA A 181 -5.53 8.33 7.00
N PHE A 182 -4.65 8.87 6.14
CA PHE A 182 -3.25 8.49 6.05
C PHE A 182 -2.37 9.72 5.86
N VAL A 183 -1.14 9.62 6.38
CA VAL A 183 -0.11 10.65 6.25
C VAL A 183 1.11 10.01 5.61
N VAL A 184 1.65 10.65 4.57
CA VAL A 184 2.91 10.24 3.94
C VAL A 184 4.02 11.13 4.48
N LEU A 185 5.00 10.52 5.15
CA LEU A 185 6.22 11.19 5.57
C LEU A 185 7.31 10.88 4.55
N ILE A 186 7.82 11.92 3.89
CA ILE A 186 8.88 11.79 2.89
C ILE A 186 10.19 12.25 3.53
N SER A 187 11.19 11.37 3.55
CA SER A 187 12.56 11.78 3.83
C SER A 187 13.11 12.54 2.63
N ARG A 188 13.50 13.81 2.79
CA ARG A 188 14.19 14.56 1.74
C ARG A 188 15.63 14.08 1.63
N GLY A 189 15.89 13.16 0.71
CA GLY A 189 17.24 12.85 0.22
C GLY A 189 17.58 13.65 -1.03
N SER A 190 18.81 14.16 -1.14
CA SER A 190 19.30 14.76 -2.38
C SER A 190 19.43 13.68 -3.45
N ALA A 191 18.53 13.69 -4.44
CA ALA A 191 18.67 12.90 -5.66
C ALA A 191 19.64 13.56 -6.67
N ALA A 192 20.56 14.42 -6.20
CA ALA A 192 21.72 14.84 -6.96
C ALA A 192 22.90 13.95 -6.57
N ARG A 193 23.10 12.89 -7.36
CA ARG A 193 24.43 12.33 -7.63
C ARG A 193 24.52 12.05 -9.11
#